data_AF-A0AAW9KE53-F1
#
_entry.id   AF-A0AAW9KE53-F1
#
_cell.length_a   1.000
_cell.length_b   1.000
_cell.length_c   1.000
_cell.angle_alpha   90.00
_cell.angle_beta   90.00
_cell.angle_gamma   90.00
#
_symmetry.space_group_name_H-M   'P 1'
#
loop_
_entity.id
_entity.type
_entity.pdbx_description
1 polymer ?
#
loop_
_entity_poly.entity_id
_entity_poly.type
_entity_poly.pdbx_seq_one_letter_code
_entity_poly.pdbx_strand_id
1 'polypeptide(L)' 'MSAISITHKIALKPNNKHITYFKKAFGCARLAYNWGLAKWKESYQLGIKANHLQLKKEFNALKKSQFNFVYEVTKYATQ' A
#
# COMPACT_ATOMS: atom_id res chain seq x y z
N MET A 1 31.76 5.84 30.64
CA MET A 1 31.68 4.64 29.77
C MET A 1 30.46 4.82 28.88
N SER A 2 30.65 4.93 27.57
CA SER A 2 29.53 5.04 26.61
C SER A 2 28.93 3.65 26.40
N ALA A 3 27.62 3.50 26.62
CA ALA A 3 26.94 2.23 26.38
C ALA A 3 26.89 1.95 24.87
N ILE A 4 27.50 0.83 24.44
CA ILE A 4 27.41 0.36 23.06
C ILE A 4 25.97 -0.13 22.84
N SER A 5 25.22 0.55 21.98
CA SER A 5 23.93 0.05 21.50
C SER A 5 24.16 -1.15 20.58
N ILE A 6 23.95 -2.36 21.09
CA ILE A 6 23.92 -3.62 20.32
C ILE A 6 22.63 -3.71 19.50
N THR A 7 22.45 -2.83 18.53
CA THR A 7 21.31 -2.93 17.61
C THR A 7 21.53 -4.10 16.64
N HIS A 8 20.57 -5.03 16.60
CA HIS A 8 20.60 -6.14 15.66
C HIS A 8 20.26 -5.63 14.25
N LYS A 9 21.27 -5.55 13.38
CA LYS A 9 21.10 -5.16 11.98
C LYS A 9 20.80 -6.37 11.12
N ILE A 10 19.59 -6.44 10.58
CA ILE A 10 19.19 -7.46 9.60
C ILE A 10 19.27 -6.84 8.20
N ALA A 11 20.04 -7.47 7.32
CA ALA A 11 20.06 -7.14 5.90
C ALA A 11 19.49 -8.31 5.10
N LEU A 12 18.51 -8.04 4.24
CA LEU A 12 18.03 -9.04 3.29
C LEU A 12 19.03 -9.18 2.14
N LYS A 13 19.36 -10.42 1.77
CA LYS A 13 20.08 -10.76 0.53
C LYS A 13 19.09 -11.35 -0.47
N PRO A 14 18.35 -10.52 -1.23
CA PRO A 14 17.31 -11.02 -2.11
C PRO A 14 17.90 -11.75 -3.32
N ASN A 15 17.32 -12.91 -3.65
CA ASN A 15 17.59 -13.61 -4.90
C ASN A 15 16.66 -13.09 -6.01
N ASN A 16 16.79 -13.64 -7.22
CA ASN A 16 15.98 -13.23 -8.37
C ASN A 16 14.46 -13.34 -8.14
N LYS A 17 14.00 -14.32 -7.35
CA LYS A 17 12.57 -14.46 -6.99
C LYS A 17 12.11 -13.30 -6.10
N HIS A 18 12.89 -12.96 -5.07
CA HIS A 18 12.59 -11.84 -4.17
C HIS A 18 12.61 -10.50 -4.91
N ILE A 19 13.63 -10.24 -5.74
CA ILE A 19 13.74 -9.00 -6.52
C ILE A 19 12.53 -8.83 -7.44
N THR A 20 12.14 -9.90 -8.14
CA THR A 20 10.97 -9.89 -9.01
C THR A 20 9.70 -9.58 -8.23
N TYR A 21 9.51 -10.20 -7.06
CA TYR A 21 8.37 -9.93 -6.19
C TYR A 21 8.35 -8.47 -5.69
N PHE A 22 9.48 -7.92 -5.24
CA PHE A 22 9.56 -6.54 -4.76
C PHE A 22 9.22 -5.54 -5.84
N LYS A 23 9.67 -5.77 -7.09
CA LYS A 23 9.30 -4.94 -8.24
C LYS A 23 7.79 -4.87 -8.45
N LYS A 24 7.06 -5.97 -8.24
CA LYS A 24 5.59 -6.00 -8.31
C LYS A 24 4.95 -5.23 -7.15
N ALA A 25 5.54 -5.28 -5.97
CA ALA A 25 5.00 -4.66 -4.77
C ALA A 25 5.21 -3.14 -4.74
N PHE A 26 6.26 -2.64 -5.38
CA PHE A 26 6.52 -1.21 -5.46
C PHE A 26 5.37 -0.47 -6.14
N GLY A 27 5.03 0.70 -5.59
CA GLY A 27 3.94 1.54 -6.10
C GLY A 27 2.54 1.15 -5.59
N CYS A 28 2.31 -0.06 -5.07
CA CYS A 28 1.00 -0.48 -4.56
C CYS A 28 0.48 0.43 -3.43
N ALA A 29 1.35 0.82 -2.49
CA ALA A 29 0.96 1.72 -1.39
C ALA A 29 0.66 3.14 -1.89
N ARG A 30 1.44 3.61 -2.87
CA ARG A 30 1.22 4.93 -3.50
C ARG A 30 -0.08 4.95 -4.29
N LEU A 31 -0.41 3.87 -4.99
CA LEU A 31 -1.69 3.69 -5.68
C LEU A 31 -2.86 3.83 -4.70
N ALA A 32 -2.85 3.06 -3.62
CA ALA A 32 -3.91 3.08 -2.62
C ALA A 32 -4.08 4.48 -1.99
N TYR A 33 -2.97 5.14 -1.64
CA TYR A 33 -2.98 6.50 -1.11
C TYR A 33 -3.55 7.51 -2.12
N ASN A 34 -3.05 7.52 -3.35
CA ASN A 34 -3.49 8.46 -4.38
C ASN A 34 -4.97 8.26 -4.72
N TRP A 35 -5.43 7.02 -4.82
CA TRP A 35 -6.84 6.70 -5.05
C TRP A 35 -7.71 7.21 -3.90
N GLY A 36 -7.32 6.92 -2.65
CA GLY A 36 -8.06 7.38 -1.47
C GLY A 36 -8.11 8.90 -1.35
N LEU A 37 -7.00 9.58 -1.61
CA LEU A 37 -6.92 11.04 -1.61
C LEU A 37 -7.81 11.67 -2.69
N ALA A 38 -7.84 11.08 -3.89
CA ALA A 38 -8.70 11.55 -4.97
C ALA A 38 -10.18 11.43 -4.61
N LYS A 39 -10.63 10.26 -4.13
CA LYS A 39 -12.02 10.04 -3.68
C LYS A 39 -12.39 10.93 -2.49
N TRP A 40 -11.45 11.18 -1.58
CA TRP A 40 -11.68 12.08 -0.45
C TRP A 40 -11.93 13.51 -0.91
N LYS A 41 -11.10 14.01 -1.84
CA LYS A 41 -11.27 15.34 -2.43
C LYS A 41 -12.60 15.49 -3.18
N GLU A 42 -12.98 14.48 -3.96
CA GLU A 42 -14.27 14.42 -4.64
C GLU A 42 -15.44 14.49 -3.64
N SER A 43 -15.39 13.66 -2.59
CA SER A 43 -16.43 13.65 -1.55
C SER A 43 -16.55 15.00 -0.85
N TYR A 44 -15.41 15.63 -0.53
CA TYR A 44 -15.36 16.95 0.06
C TYR A 44 -16.01 18.02 -0.82
N GLN A 45 -15.71 18.02 -2.13
CA GLN A 45 -16.32 18.95 -3.09
C GLN A 45 -17.83 18.78 -3.21
N LEU A 46 -18.34 17.56 -3.03
CA LEU A 46 -19.77 17.25 -3.04
C LEU A 46 -20.46 17.49 -1.68
N GLY A 47 -19.73 17.97 -0.66
CA GLY A 47 -20.27 18.13 0.70
C GLY A 47 -20.54 16.80 1.43
N ILE A 48 -20.03 15.69 0.90
CA ILE A 48 -20.19 14.35 1.46
C ILE A 48 -19.10 14.09 2.50
N LYS A 49 -19.50 13.70 3.71
CA LYS A 49 -18.55 13.30 4.75
C LYS A 49 -17.94 11.94 4.43
N ALA A 50 -16.68 11.92 4.01
CA ALA A 50 -15.94 10.70 3.75
C ALA A 50 -15.60 9.93 5.04
N ASN A 51 -15.58 8.59 4.96
CA ASN A 51 -15.12 7.69 6.01
C ASN A 51 -14.06 6.73 5.45
N HIS A 52 -12.92 6.62 6.13
CA HIS A 52 -11.83 5.75 5.70
C HIS A 52 -12.25 4.27 5.53
N LEU A 53 -13.19 3.76 6.34
CA LEU A 53 -13.70 2.40 6.22
C LEU A 53 -14.53 2.21 4.94
N GLN A 54 -15.28 3.23 4.53
CA GLN A 54 -16.05 3.20 3.28
C GLN A 54 -15.11 3.22 2.07
N LEU A 55 -14.14 4.14 2.07
CA LEU A 55 -13.12 4.20 1.01
C LEU A 55 -12.33 2.90 0.89
N LYS A 56 -11.97 2.27 2.01
CA LYS A 56 -11.32 0.95 2.01
C LYS A 56 -12.19 -0.12 1.37
N LYS A 57 -13.50 -0.13 1.65
CA LYS A 57 -14.45 -1.09 1.04
C LYS A 57 -14.56 -0.86 -0.47
N GLU A 58 -14.72 0.39 -0.89
CA GLU A 58 -14.79 0.76 -2.31
C GLU A 58 -13.51 0.37 -3.05
N PHE A 59 -12.34 0.74 -2.53
CA PHE A 59 -11.06 0.37 -3.13
C PHE A 59 -10.92 -1.16 -3.26
N ASN A 60 -11.29 -1.91 -2.21
CA ASN A 60 -11.25 -3.37 -2.24
C ASN A 60 -12.15 -3.97 -3.34
N ALA A 61 -13.32 -3.38 -3.60
CA ALA A 61 -14.21 -3.82 -4.67
C ALA A 61 -13.60 -3.58 -6.06
N LEU A 62 -12.86 -2.49 -6.24
CA LEU A 62 -12.23 -2.13 -7.51
C LEU A 62 -10.94 -2.89 -7.79
N LYS A 63 -10.23 -3.37 -6.76
CA LYS A 63 -8.92 -4.01 -6.92
C LYS A 63 -8.94 -5.15 -7.93
N LYS A 64 -9.97 -5.99 -7.93
CA LYS A 64 -10.03 -7.17 -8.82
C LYS A 64 -10.18 -6.79 -10.29
N SER A 65 -10.94 -5.74 -10.59
CA SER A 65 -11.25 -5.32 -11.96
C SER A 65 -10.25 -4.31 -12.52
N GLN A 66 -9.83 -3.33 -11.71
CA GLN A 66 -9.01 -2.19 -12.17
C GLN A 66 -7.54 -2.30 -11.79
N PHE A 67 -7.22 -3.01 -10.70
CA PHE A 67 -5.86 -3.06 -10.14
C PHE A 67 -5.44 -4.50 -9.85
N ASN A 68 -5.76 -5.43 -10.75
CA ASN A 68 -5.59 -6.88 -10.52
C ASN A 68 -4.17 -7.27 -10.08
N PHE A 69 -3.14 -6.54 -10.54
CA PHE A 69 -1.73 -6.73 -10.19
C PHE A 69 -1.45 -6.66 -8.68
N VAL A 70 -2.28 -5.96 -7.90
CA VAL A 70 -2.10 -5.88 -6.43
C VAL A 70 -2.37 -7.22 -5.74
N TYR A 71 -3.06 -8.16 -6.41
CA TYR A 71 -3.25 -9.53 -5.93
C TYR A 71 -2.02 -10.42 -6.15
N GLU A 72 -1.04 -9.99 -6.95
CA GLU A 72 0.22 -10.72 -7.13
C GLU A 72 1.17 -10.54 -5.94
N VAL A 73 0.83 -9.64 -5.02
CA VAL A 73 1.62 -9.30 -3.84
C VAL A 73 0.79 -9.37 -2.57
N THR A 74 1.44 -9.21 -1.43
CA THR A 74 0.79 -9.27 -0.12
C THR A 74 -0.30 -8.20 -0.02
N LYS A 75 -1.40 -8.54 0.66
CA LYS A 75 -2.48 -7.57 0.95
C LYS A 75 -1.97 -6.29 1.63
N TYR A 76 -0.88 -6.41 2.39
CA TYR A 76 -0.23 -5.31 3.11
C TYR A 76 0.46 -4.30 2.19
N ALA A 77 0.67 -4.62 0.90
CA ALA A 77 1.21 -3.67 -0.06
C ALA A 77 0.22 -2.53 -0.40
N THR A 78 -1.06 -2.67 -0.04
CA THR A 78 -2.14 -1.71 -0.34
C THR A 78 -3.02 -1.35 0.87
N GLN A 79 -2.65 -1.77 2.08
CA GLN A 79 -3.44 -1.62 3.30
C GLN A 79 -2.94 -0.48 4.18
#